data_AF-A0A502CTU4-F1
#
_entry.id   AF-A0A502CTU4-F1
#
_cell.length_a   1.000
_cell.length_b   1.000
_cell.length_c   1.000
_cell.angle_alpha   90.00
_cell.angle_beta   90.00
_cell.angle_gamma   90.00
#
_symmetry.space_group_name_H-M   'P 1'
#
loop_
_entity.id
_entity.type
_entity.pdbx_description
1 polymer ?
#
loop_
_entity_poly.entity_id
_entity_poly.type
_entity_poly.pdbx_seq_one_letter_code
_entity_poly.pdbx_strand_id
1 'polypeptide(L)'
;MIGPQSEARQAANQFRATQHLGVAPIADLVTVLEDVSGVHVAVLPVAGNDHHGMRGGDPNRHVTVLGAAATAHPVRLRSTLAHELGHHVFGDPTPLKWSDKSPEENRATEFARHLLVPIEGLVELLGEPGQVDVTEPLLSKVVERFAVSPQMAAIQLREAGFINRAVADKYMSVSSRALATRYGWTALYQQWSVDSQVVRPPRQIVASGINAFIGGHATVETLANLQDTTTDAVRANLDEAGIAPAPPEPVETVEDTLDWASLGSEDPAGG
;
A
#
# COMPACT_ATOMS: atom_id res chain seq x y z
N MET A 1 -15.80 5.00 -28.44
CA MET A 1 -15.66 4.35 -27.12
C MET A 1 -14.27 3.74 -27.05
N ILE A 2 -13.49 4.14 -26.06
CA ILE A 2 -12.17 3.57 -25.77
C ILE A 2 -12.42 2.23 -25.05
N GLY A 3 -11.79 1.13 -25.50
CA GLY A 3 -11.96 -0.17 -24.84
C GLY A 3 -11.34 -0.19 -23.43
N PRO A 4 -11.75 -1.12 -22.54
CA PRO A 4 -11.35 -1.14 -21.12
C PRO A 4 -9.82 -1.20 -20.90
N GLN A 5 -9.07 -1.86 -21.79
CA GLN A 5 -7.60 -1.87 -21.75
C GLN A 5 -7.00 -0.48 -22.03
N SER A 6 -7.57 0.24 -23.00
CA SER A 6 -7.09 1.57 -23.37
C SER A 6 -7.50 2.63 -22.34
N GLU A 7 -8.66 2.45 -21.70
CA GLU A 7 -9.06 3.23 -20.52
C GLU A 7 -8.07 3.03 -19.35
N ALA A 8 -7.74 1.78 -19.01
CA ALA A 8 -6.79 1.45 -17.96
C ALA A 8 -5.39 2.03 -18.22
N ARG A 9 -4.88 1.91 -19.46
CA ARG A 9 -3.62 2.52 -19.87
C ARG A 9 -3.65 4.04 -19.73
N GLN A 10 -4.73 4.68 -20.19
CA GLN A 10 -4.87 6.14 -20.11
C GLN A 10 -4.87 6.61 -18.66
N ALA A 11 -5.63 5.95 -17.79
CA ALA A 11 -5.69 6.27 -16.37
C ALA A 11 -4.32 6.10 -15.68
N ALA A 12 -3.59 5.02 -15.99
CA ALA A 12 -2.25 4.81 -15.46
C ALA A 12 -1.28 5.90 -15.92
N ASN A 13 -1.31 6.27 -17.21
CA ASN A 13 -0.49 7.35 -17.75
C ASN A 13 -0.84 8.71 -17.12
N GLN A 14 -2.13 8.98 -16.92
CA GLN A 14 -2.58 10.20 -16.24
C GLN A 14 -2.13 10.22 -14.79
N PHE A 15 -2.23 9.11 -14.05
CA PHE A 15 -1.73 8.99 -12.69
C PHE A 15 -0.22 9.30 -12.64
N ARG A 16 0.56 8.68 -13.53
CA ARG A 16 2.01 8.94 -13.62
C ARG A 16 2.33 10.40 -13.93
N ALA A 17 1.54 11.05 -14.78
CA ALA A 17 1.71 12.47 -15.11
C ALA A 17 1.41 13.37 -13.90
N THR A 18 0.29 13.15 -13.21
CA THR A 18 -0.11 13.90 -12.01
C THR A 18 0.90 13.76 -10.87
N GLN A 19 1.47 12.56 -10.71
CA GLN A 19 2.48 12.28 -9.69
C GLN A 19 3.92 12.55 -10.16
N HIS A 20 4.11 13.15 -11.34
CA HIS A 20 5.41 13.49 -11.92
C HIS A 20 6.41 12.32 -12.01
N LEU A 21 5.90 11.10 -12.23
CA LEU A 21 6.71 9.86 -12.23
C LEU A 21 7.46 9.63 -13.56
N GLY A 22 7.15 10.41 -14.60
CA GLY A 22 7.69 10.21 -15.96
C GLY A 22 7.44 8.78 -16.45
N VAL A 23 8.46 8.15 -17.06
CA VAL A 23 8.42 6.74 -17.50
C VAL A 23 9.37 5.82 -16.70
N ALA A 24 10.06 6.38 -15.71
CA ALA A 24 11.00 5.64 -14.87
C ALA A 24 10.29 4.67 -13.91
N PRO A 25 10.98 3.62 -13.43
CA PRO A 25 10.46 2.75 -12.38
C PRO A 25 10.07 3.51 -11.11
N ILE A 26 8.97 3.09 -10.49
CA ILE A 26 8.54 3.63 -9.19
C ILE A 26 9.37 2.94 -8.09
N ALA A 27 10.34 3.65 -7.52
CA ALA A 27 11.23 3.10 -6.50
C ALA A 27 10.45 2.71 -5.22
N ASP A 28 9.79 3.69 -4.60
CA ASP A 28 8.95 3.49 -3.42
C ASP A 28 7.47 3.71 -3.75
N LEU A 29 6.79 2.61 -4.10
CA LEU A 29 5.37 2.65 -4.43
C LEU A 29 4.53 3.07 -3.21
N VAL A 30 4.91 2.66 -1.99
CA VAL A 30 4.12 2.99 -0.80
C VAL A 30 4.09 4.50 -0.59
N THR A 31 5.26 5.14 -0.64
CA THR A 31 5.35 6.61 -0.48
C THR A 31 4.58 7.35 -1.56
N VAL A 32 4.71 6.95 -2.83
CA VAL A 32 3.97 7.57 -3.95
C VAL A 32 2.45 7.43 -3.78
N LEU A 33 1.98 6.29 -3.28
CA LEU A 33 0.56 6.07 -3.03
C LEU A 33 0.03 6.89 -1.85
N GLU A 34 0.83 7.09 -0.80
CA GLU A 34 0.45 7.93 0.35
C GLU A 34 0.47 9.43 0.05
N ASP A 35 1.17 9.87 -0.99
CA ASP A 35 1.11 11.26 -1.46
C ASP A 35 -0.19 11.56 -2.22
N VAL A 36 -0.94 10.53 -2.62
CA VAL A 36 -2.30 10.70 -3.16
C VAL A 36 -3.23 11.10 -2.03
N SER A 37 -3.89 12.26 -2.18
CA SER A 37 -4.80 12.79 -1.17
C SER A 37 -5.91 11.78 -0.83
N GLY A 38 -6.06 11.49 0.47
CA GLY A 38 -7.08 10.56 0.97
C GLY A 38 -6.73 9.08 0.81
N VAL A 39 -5.52 8.73 0.37
CA VAL A 39 -5.03 7.36 0.28
C VAL A 39 -4.03 7.07 1.39
N HIS A 40 -4.20 5.92 2.01
CA HIS A 40 -3.39 5.40 3.10
C HIS A 40 -2.96 4.00 2.74
N VAL A 41 -1.70 3.63 2.99
CA VAL A 41 -1.21 2.30 2.63
C VAL A 41 -0.87 1.52 3.89
N ALA A 42 -1.37 0.29 3.99
CA ALA A 42 -1.06 -0.63 5.07
C ALA A 42 -0.39 -1.89 4.49
N VAL A 43 0.76 -2.28 5.04
CA VAL A 43 1.34 -3.61 4.85
C VAL A 43 1.13 -4.37 6.14
N LEU A 44 0.32 -5.43 6.11
CA LEU A 44 -0.18 -6.09 7.32
C LEU A 44 0.34 -7.53 7.42
N PRO A 45 0.56 -8.05 8.63
CA PRO A 45 0.73 -9.49 8.81
C PRO A 45 -0.61 -10.18 8.49
N VAL A 46 -0.58 -11.20 7.64
CA VAL A 46 -1.78 -12.00 7.33
C VAL A 46 -1.54 -13.43 7.78
N ALA A 47 -2.45 -13.96 8.59
CA ALA A 47 -2.44 -15.37 8.99
C ALA A 47 -3.13 -16.21 7.89
N GLY A 48 -2.41 -17.19 7.34
CA GLY A 48 -2.94 -18.11 6.34
C GLY A 48 -2.60 -17.74 4.89
N ASN A 49 -3.20 -18.47 3.95
CA ASN A 49 -2.87 -18.37 2.51
C ASN A 49 -3.70 -17.33 1.73
N ASP A 50 -4.60 -16.59 2.38
CA ASP A 50 -5.40 -15.53 1.74
C ASP A 50 -4.59 -14.24 1.64
N HIS A 51 -3.68 -14.24 0.69
CA HIS A 51 -2.72 -13.17 0.41
C HIS A 51 -3.27 -12.12 -0.57
N HIS A 52 -4.54 -11.73 -0.41
CA HIS A 52 -5.18 -10.76 -1.30
C HIS A 52 -4.95 -9.33 -0.80
N GLY A 53 -5.03 -8.37 -1.71
CA GLY A 53 -5.11 -6.96 -1.34
C GLY A 53 -6.45 -6.66 -0.69
N MET A 54 -6.51 -5.56 0.06
CA MET A 54 -7.73 -5.10 0.69
C MET A 54 -7.88 -3.62 0.41
N ARG A 55 -9.09 -3.17 0.10
CA ARG A 55 -9.46 -1.76 0.21
C ARG A 55 -10.57 -1.58 1.22
N GLY A 56 -10.43 -0.60 2.08
CA GLY A 56 -11.46 -0.23 3.06
C GLY A 56 -11.28 1.22 3.45
N GLY A 57 -12.34 1.89 3.87
CA GLY A 57 -12.26 3.32 4.16
C GLY A 57 -13.56 3.88 4.70
N ASP A 58 -13.50 5.10 5.21
CA ASP A 58 -14.69 5.87 5.60
C ASP A 58 -14.99 6.89 4.49
N PRO A 59 -16.04 6.68 3.68
CA PRO A 59 -16.41 7.60 2.61
C PRO A 59 -16.75 8.99 3.13
N ASN A 60 -17.26 9.11 4.36
CA ASN A 60 -17.63 10.39 4.97
C ASN A 60 -16.39 11.22 5.34
N ARG A 61 -15.24 10.57 5.52
CA ARG A 61 -13.97 11.22 5.83
C ARG A 61 -13.06 11.33 4.60
N HIS A 62 -13.50 10.85 3.43
CA HIS A 62 -12.71 10.78 2.20
C HIS A 62 -11.35 10.06 2.39
N VAL A 63 -11.35 9.00 3.19
CA VAL A 63 -10.17 8.20 3.56
C VAL A 63 -10.31 6.81 2.96
N THR A 64 -9.33 6.37 2.18
CA THR A 64 -9.20 5.02 1.63
C THR A 64 -7.88 4.39 2.12
N VAL A 65 -7.96 3.21 2.72
CA VAL A 65 -6.81 2.37 3.08
C VAL A 65 -6.63 1.29 2.03
N LEU A 66 -5.45 1.23 1.42
CA LEU A 66 -4.97 0.15 0.55
C LEU A 66 -4.11 -0.79 1.41
N GLY A 67 -4.65 -1.96 1.71
CA GLY A 67 -3.99 -3.02 2.44
C GLY A 67 -3.33 -4.03 1.49
N ALA A 68 -2.12 -4.47 1.83
CA ALA A 68 -1.50 -5.63 1.23
C ALA A 68 -0.79 -6.50 2.27
N ALA A 69 -0.71 -7.80 2.02
CA ALA A 69 -0.05 -8.73 2.93
C ALA A 69 1.47 -8.58 2.89
N ALA A 70 2.11 -8.49 4.06
CA ALA A 70 3.54 -8.70 4.20
C ALA A 70 3.91 -10.08 3.61
N THR A 71 4.95 -10.13 2.78
CA THR A 71 5.25 -11.35 2.00
C THR A 71 6.70 -11.44 1.61
N ALA A 72 7.23 -12.67 1.50
CA ALA A 72 8.54 -12.93 0.93
C ALA A 72 8.59 -12.76 -0.61
N HIS A 73 7.47 -12.44 -1.25
CA HIS A 73 7.34 -12.23 -2.69
C HIS A 73 7.19 -10.74 -3.04
N PRO A 74 8.30 -9.98 -3.18
CA PRO A 74 8.26 -8.52 -3.25
C PRO A 74 7.49 -7.95 -4.45
N VAL A 75 7.63 -8.59 -5.61
CA VAL A 75 6.92 -8.17 -6.83
C VAL A 75 5.41 -8.38 -6.71
N ARG A 76 4.96 -9.32 -5.87
CA ARG A 76 3.54 -9.56 -5.58
C ARG A 76 2.97 -8.42 -4.76
N LEU A 77 3.66 -8.01 -3.69
CA LEU A 77 3.28 -6.85 -2.86
C LEU A 77 3.06 -5.61 -3.75
N ARG A 78 4.03 -5.32 -4.62
CA ARG A 78 3.97 -4.18 -5.54
C ARG A 78 2.79 -4.27 -6.50
N SER A 79 2.58 -5.44 -7.13
CA SER A 79 1.44 -5.62 -8.04
C SER A 79 0.09 -5.51 -7.32
N THR A 80 -0.01 -6.02 -6.09
CA THR A 80 -1.23 -5.93 -5.28
C THR A 80 -1.54 -4.48 -4.96
N LEU A 81 -0.57 -3.70 -4.45
CA LEU A 81 -0.79 -2.29 -4.15
C LEU A 81 -1.18 -1.47 -5.40
N ALA A 82 -0.53 -1.72 -6.54
CA ALA A 82 -0.85 -1.07 -7.80
C ALA A 82 -2.26 -1.45 -8.32
N HIS A 83 -2.66 -2.71 -8.13
CA HIS A 83 -4.00 -3.18 -8.46
C HIS A 83 -5.04 -2.53 -7.55
N GLU A 84 -4.78 -2.46 -6.24
CA GLU A 84 -5.69 -1.80 -5.31
C GLU A 84 -5.85 -0.31 -5.63
N LEU A 85 -4.77 0.37 -6.04
CA LEU A 85 -4.85 1.74 -6.53
C LEU A 85 -5.73 1.85 -7.78
N GLY A 86 -5.63 0.90 -8.72
CA GLY A 86 -6.40 0.95 -9.96
C GLY A 86 -7.89 1.07 -9.72
N HIS A 87 -8.43 0.20 -8.90
CA HIS A 87 -9.83 0.32 -8.49
C HIS A 87 -10.15 1.62 -7.74
N HIS A 88 -9.25 2.15 -6.89
CA HIS A 88 -9.47 3.44 -6.23
C HIS A 88 -9.58 4.57 -7.27
N VAL A 89 -8.71 4.57 -8.28
CA VAL A 89 -8.74 5.53 -9.40
C VAL A 89 -10.04 5.42 -10.19
N PHE A 90 -10.57 4.22 -10.36
CA PHE A 90 -11.84 3.99 -11.06
C PHE A 90 -13.10 4.14 -10.18
N GLY A 91 -12.95 4.39 -8.88
CA GLY A 91 -14.07 4.48 -7.95
C GLY A 91 -14.84 3.16 -7.81
N ASP A 92 -14.17 2.02 -8.03
CA ASP A 92 -14.80 0.72 -7.96
C ASP A 92 -15.24 0.43 -6.52
N PRO A 93 -16.44 -0.15 -6.31
CA PRO A 93 -16.93 -0.46 -4.98
C PRO A 93 -16.01 -1.48 -4.31
N THR A 94 -15.83 -1.37 -2.99
CA THR A 94 -15.17 -2.43 -2.22
C THR A 94 -15.97 -3.73 -2.39
N PRO A 95 -15.37 -4.80 -2.94
CA PRO A 95 -16.12 -6.00 -3.27
C PRO A 95 -16.62 -6.69 -2.01
N LEU A 96 -17.94 -6.97 -1.95
CA LEU A 96 -18.56 -7.82 -0.92
C LEU A 96 -18.28 -9.32 -1.17
N LYS A 97 -17.95 -9.69 -2.41
CA LYS A 97 -17.50 -11.01 -2.86
C LYS A 97 -16.52 -10.84 -4.01
N TRP A 98 -15.35 -11.46 -3.90
CA TRP A 98 -14.35 -11.47 -4.94
C TRP A 98 -14.79 -12.38 -6.09
N SER A 99 -14.89 -11.84 -7.30
CA SER A 99 -15.02 -12.66 -8.51
C SER A 99 -13.93 -12.28 -9.48
N ASP A 100 -12.96 -13.19 -9.69
CA ASP A 100 -11.74 -12.99 -10.50
C ASP A 100 -11.96 -12.65 -11.99
N LYS A 101 -13.21 -12.43 -12.41
CA LYS A 101 -13.59 -12.25 -13.82
C LYS A 101 -14.48 -11.04 -14.08
N SER A 102 -14.60 -10.11 -13.12
CA SER A 102 -15.37 -8.90 -13.37
C SER A 102 -14.59 -7.95 -14.30
N PRO A 103 -15.28 -7.08 -15.06
CA PRO A 103 -14.63 -6.02 -15.85
C PRO A 103 -13.73 -5.11 -15.02
N GLU A 104 -14.11 -4.84 -13.76
CA GLU A 104 -13.38 -4.01 -12.81
C GLU A 104 -12.04 -4.64 -12.42
N GLU A 105 -12.02 -5.93 -12.09
CA GLU A 105 -10.80 -6.70 -11.77
C GLU A 105 -9.81 -6.70 -12.95
N ASN A 106 -10.33 -6.91 -14.16
CA ASN A 106 -9.52 -6.81 -15.37
C ASN A 106 -8.97 -5.39 -15.53
N ARG A 107 -9.79 -4.36 -15.39
CA ARG A 107 -9.37 -2.96 -15.53
C ARG A 107 -8.32 -2.56 -14.49
N ALA A 108 -8.47 -2.95 -13.24
CA ALA A 108 -7.49 -2.71 -12.18
C ALA A 108 -6.16 -3.45 -12.43
N THR A 109 -6.24 -4.69 -12.92
CA THR A 109 -5.06 -5.46 -13.35
C THR A 109 -4.33 -4.76 -14.49
N GLU A 110 -5.04 -4.33 -15.53
CA GLU A 110 -4.48 -3.60 -16.67
C GLU A 110 -3.84 -2.27 -16.21
N PHE A 111 -4.51 -1.53 -15.33
CA PHE A 111 -3.98 -0.30 -14.76
C PHE A 111 -2.65 -0.56 -14.03
N ALA A 112 -2.59 -1.60 -13.19
CA ALA A 112 -1.38 -1.95 -12.46
C ALA A 112 -0.20 -2.27 -13.40
N ARG A 113 -0.46 -2.98 -14.52
CA ARG A 113 0.57 -3.27 -15.54
C ARG A 113 1.15 -2.00 -16.13
N HIS A 114 0.29 -1.07 -16.56
CA HIS A 114 0.72 0.19 -17.17
C HIS A 114 1.33 1.18 -16.18
N LEU A 115 0.87 1.17 -14.93
CA LEU A 115 1.44 2.00 -13.87
C LEU A 115 2.88 1.57 -13.57
N LEU A 116 3.10 0.27 -13.38
CA LEU A 116 4.40 -0.27 -12.97
C LEU A 116 5.40 -0.37 -14.12
N VAL A 117 4.93 -0.65 -15.33
CA VAL A 117 5.76 -0.84 -16.52
C VAL A 117 5.14 -0.06 -17.70
N PRO A 118 5.34 1.27 -17.78
CA PRO A 118 4.82 2.04 -18.92
C PRO A 118 5.46 1.56 -20.23
N ILE A 119 4.69 1.53 -21.32
CA ILE A 119 5.17 1.08 -22.64
C ILE A 119 6.33 1.96 -23.10
N GLU A 120 6.21 3.26 -22.89
CA GLU A 120 7.22 4.26 -23.20
C GLU A 120 8.51 4.03 -22.39
N GLY A 121 8.41 3.52 -21.16
CA GLY A 121 9.57 3.14 -20.35
C GLY A 121 10.28 1.89 -20.86
N LEU A 122 9.56 0.95 -21.49
CA LEU A 122 10.19 -0.18 -22.18
C LEU A 122 10.97 0.27 -23.42
N VAL A 123 10.40 1.19 -24.20
CA VAL A 123 11.07 1.77 -25.37
C VAL A 123 12.31 2.55 -24.95
N GLU A 124 12.26 3.33 -23.88
CA GLU A 124 13.45 4.03 -23.35
C GLU A 124 14.54 3.03 -22.91
N LEU A 125 14.16 1.89 -22.32
CA LEU A 125 15.11 0.90 -21.81
C LEU A 125 15.74 0.02 -22.91
N LEU A 126 14.98 -0.30 -23.96
CA LEU A 126 15.30 -1.33 -24.95
C LEU A 126 15.53 -0.79 -26.37
N GLY A 127 15.15 0.46 -26.64
CA GLY A 127 15.05 1.00 -27.99
C GLY A 127 13.72 0.67 -28.66
N GLU A 128 13.62 0.90 -29.97
CA GLU A 128 12.37 0.66 -30.70
C GLU A 128 12.13 -0.85 -30.95
N PRO A 129 10.87 -1.31 -30.91
CA PRO A 129 10.52 -2.67 -31.30
C PRO A 129 11.07 -3.04 -32.68
N GLY A 130 11.62 -4.25 -32.80
CA GLY A 130 12.24 -4.75 -34.04
C GLY A 130 13.71 -4.35 -34.23
N GLN A 131 14.28 -3.50 -33.37
CA GLN A 131 15.72 -3.20 -33.37
C GLN A 131 16.54 -4.16 -32.50
N VAL A 132 15.89 -4.84 -31.54
CA VAL A 132 16.54 -5.71 -30.57
C VAL A 132 15.74 -7.00 -30.43
N ASP A 133 16.45 -8.14 -30.50
CA ASP A 133 15.88 -9.43 -30.14
C ASP A 133 15.78 -9.55 -28.62
N VAL A 134 14.54 -9.59 -28.11
CA VAL A 134 14.31 -9.76 -26.67
C VAL A 134 14.62 -11.21 -26.27
N THR A 135 15.75 -11.36 -25.60
CA THR A 135 16.24 -12.60 -25.02
C THR A 135 15.94 -12.65 -23.52
N GLU A 136 16.17 -13.81 -22.89
CA GLU A 136 15.95 -13.98 -21.45
C GLU A 136 16.80 -13.04 -20.56
N PRO A 137 18.08 -12.71 -20.90
CA PRO A 137 18.81 -11.65 -20.21
C PRO A 137 18.11 -10.28 -20.26
N LEU A 138 17.49 -9.94 -21.40
CA LEU A 138 16.73 -8.68 -21.51
C LEU A 138 15.43 -8.72 -20.69
N LEU A 139 14.74 -9.86 -20.66
CA LEU A 139 13.62 -10.06 -19.72
C LEU A 139 14.08 -9.82 -18.27
N SER A 140 15.21 -10.39 -17.88
CA SER A 140 15.78 -10.17 -16.54
C SER A 140 16.03 -8.70 -16.27
N LYS A 141 16.62 -7.97 -17.23
CA LYS A 141 16.85 -6.53 -17.11
C LYS A 141 15.55 -5.74 -16.91
N VAL A 142 14.47 -6.10 -17.61
CA VAL A 142 13.14 -5.47 -17.44
C VAL A 142 12.55 -5.77 -16.07
N VAL A 143 12.58 -7.04 -15.66
CA VAL A 143 12.10 -7.50 -14.34
C VAL A 143 12.83 -6.80 -13.21
N GLU A 144 14.15 -6.69 -13.32
CA GLU A 144 15.01 -5.99 -12.37
C GLU A 144 14.70 -4.49 -12.35
N ARG A 145 14.70 -3.85 -13.53
CA ARG A 145 14.54 -2.39 -13.66
C ARG A 145 13.21 -1.91 -13.08
N PHE A 146 12.11 -2.58 -13.41
CA PHE A 146 10.77 -2.16 -12.98
C PHE A 146 10.30 -2.82 -11.67
N ALA A 147 11.08 -3.77 -11.15
CA ALA A 147 10.74 -4.56 -9.96
C ALA A 147 9.33 -5.20 -10.06
N VAL A 148 9.11 -5.96 -11.14
CA VAL A 148 7.84 -6.64 -11.46
C VAL A 148 8.03 -8.14 -11.70
N SER A 149 6.94 -8.90 -11.80
CA SER A 149 7.02 -10.33 -12.14
C SER A 149 7.40 -10.54 -13.62
N PRO A 150 8.06 -11.66 -13.96
CA PRO A 150 8.32 -12.04 -15.36
C PRO A 150 7.03 -12.15 -16.17
N GLN A 151 5.93 -12.57 -15.53
CA GLN A 151 4.61 -12.58 -16.14
C GLN A 151 4.16 -11.18 -16.57
N MET A 152 4.20 -10.19 -15.67
CA MET A 152 3.81 -8.82 -15.99
C MET A 152 4.72 -8.20 -17.07
N ALA A 153 6.04 -8.41 -16.95
CA ALA A 153 7.02 -7.96 -17.93
C ALA A 153 6.76 -8.57 -19.31
N ALA A 154 6.50 -9.89 -19.40
CA ALA A 154 6.24 -10.58 -20.66
C ALA A 154 4.96 -10.06 -21.34
N ILE A 155 3.90 -9.78 -20.58
CA ILE A 155 2.66 -9.22 -21.16
C ILE A 155 2.93 -7.81 -21.70
N GLN A 156 3.61 -6.94 -20.94
CA GLN A 156 3.92 -5.58 -21.39
C GLN A 156 4.89 -5.55 -22.58
N LEU A 157 5.90 -6.42 -22.62
CA LEU A 157 6.80 -6.58 -23.77
C LEU A 157 6.05 -7.00 -25.03
N ARG A 158 5.08 -7.92 -24.89
CA ARG A 158 4.23 -8.34 -26.01
C ARG A 158 3.35 -7.18 -26.48
N GLU A 159 2.76 -6.45 -25.54
CA GLU A 159 1.88 -5.33 -25.84
C GLU A 159 2.63 -4.16 -26.52
N ALA A 160 3.88 -3.93 -26.13
CA ALA A 160 4.79 -2.99 -26.77
C ALA A 160 5.35 -3.51 -28.12
N GLY A 161 5.06 -4.74 -28.53
CA GLY A 161 5.48 -5.31 -29.81
C GLY A 161 6.91 -5.87 -29.84
N PHE A 162 7.60 -5.97 -28.70
CA PHE A 162 8.95 -6.52 -28.63
C PHE A 162 9.01 -8.04 -28.77
N ILE A 163 7.96 -8.75 -28.36
CA ILE A 163 7.87 -10.21 -28.42
C ILE A 163 6.52 -10.67 -28.93
N ASN A 164 6.49 -11.86 -29.55
CA ASN A 164 5.25 -12.51 -29.92
C ASN A 164 4.63 -13.28 -28.74
N ARG A 165 3.41 -13.78 -28.94
CA ARG A 165 2.67 -14.54 -27.92
C ARG A 165 3.40 -15.77 -27.41
N ALA A 166 4.02 -16.56 -28.29
CA ALA A 166 4.70 -17.80 -27.91
C ALA A 166 5.90 -17.53 -26.99
N VAL A 167 6.66 -16.47 -27.26
CA VAL A 167 7.77 -16.04 -26.39
C VAL A 167 7.26 -15.51 -25.05
N ALA A 168 6.16 -14.73 -25.06
CA ALA A 168 5.54 -14.24 -23.84
C ALA A 168 5.08 -15.40 -22.94
N ASP A 169 4.39 -16.39 -23.49
CA ASP A 169 3.90 -17.56 -22.75
C ASP A 169 5.06 -18.34 -22.09
N LYS A 170 6.20 -18.47 -22.79
CA LYS A 170 7.43 -19.06 -22.21
C LYS A 170 7.92 -18.23 -21.02
N TYR A 171 8.01 -16.92 -21.15
CA TYR A 171 8.55 -16.03 -20.12
C TYR A 171 7.65 -15.88 -18.90
N MET A 172 6.34 -16.02 -19.06
CA MET A 172 5.39 -16.03 -17.94
C MET A 172 5.62 -17.20 -16.97
N SER A 173 6.25 -18.29 -17.41
CA SER A 173 6.56 -19.44 -16.55
C SER A 173 7.85 -19.28 -15.71
N VAL A 174 8.64 -18.24 -15.98
CA VAL A 174 9.91 -18.01 -15.30
C VAL A 174 9.67 -17.30 -13.97
N SER A 175 10.41 -17.66 -12.91
CA SER A 175 10.32 -16.96 -11.61
C SER A 175 11.34 -15.82 -11.50
N SER A 176 10.96 -14.74 -10.80
CA SER A 176 11.88 -13.62 -10.51
C SER A 176 13.15 -14.09 -9.80
N ARG A 177 13.02 -15.04 -8.86
CA ARG A 177 14.15 -15.61 -8.13
C ARG A 177 15.11 -16.35 -9.06
N ALA A 178 14.60 -17.12 -10.02
CA ALA A 178 15.45 -17.81 -10.98
C ALA A 178 16.21 -16.84 -11.88
N LEU A 179 15.57 -15.75 -12.33
CA LEU A 179 16.25 -14.68 -13.07
C LEU A 179 17.33 -14.01 -12.21
N ALA A 180 17.03 -13.70 -10.95
CA ALA A 180 17.98 -13.10 -10.02
C ALA A 180 19.24 -13.94 -9.83
N THR A 181 19.07 -15.25 -9.64
CA THR A 181 20.19 -16.19 -9.53
C THR A 181 20.97 -16.30 -10.83
N ARG A 182 20.29 -16.42 -11.97
CA ARG A 182 20.94 -16.61 -13.28
C ARG A 182 21.72 -15.39 -13.75
N TYR A 183 21.25 -14.19 -13.40
CA TYR A 183 21.77 -12.92 -13.91
C TYR A 183 22.44 -12.04 -12.83
N GLY A 184 22.72 -12.60 -11.65
CA GLY A 184 23.64 -12.00 -10.69
C GLY A 184 23.08 -10.92 -9.76
N TRP A 185 21.75 -10.80 -9.65
CA TRP A 185 21.09 -9.81 -8.79
C TRP A 185 20.33 -10.45 -7.60
N THR A 186 20.77 -11.63 -7.14
CA THR A 186 20.20 -12.32 -5.97
C THR A 186 20.19 -11.46 -4.71
N ALA A 187 21.27 -10.71 -4.43
CA ALA A 187 21.34 -9.84 -3.25
C ALA A 187 20.25 -8.75 -3.30
N LEU A 188 20.01 -8.17 -4.47
CA LEU A 188 18.94 -7.20 -4.68
C LEU A 188 17.55 -7.83 -4.46
N TYR A 189 17.32 -9.03 -5.00
CA TYR A 189 16.06 -9.76 -4.78
C TYR A 189 15.83 -10.10 -3.30
N GLN A 190 16.89 -10.45 -2.57
CA GLN A 190 16.83 -10.71 -1.13
C GLN A 190 16.49 -9.44 -0.35
N GLN A 191 17.10 -8.31 -0.68
CA GLN A 191 16.77 -7.02 -0.08
C GLN A 191 15.27 -6.69 -0.26
N TRP A 192 14.77 -6.80 -1.50
CA TRP A 192 13.35 -6.58 -1.75
C TRP A 192 12.46 -7.52 -0.94
N SER A 193 12.86 -8.79 -0.81
CA SER A 193 12.11 -9.78 -0.04
C SER A 193 12.05 -9.45 1.45
N VAL A 194 13.14 -8.91 2.02
CA VAL A 194 13.16 -8.41 3.41
C VAL A 194 12.23 -7.20 3.52
N ASP A 195 12.37 -6.21 2.62
CA ASP A 195 11.58 -4.98 2.65
C ASP A 195 10.08 -5.25 2.53
N SER A 196 9.67 -6.25 1.73
CA SER A 196 8.26 -6.61 1.54
C SER A 196 7.66 -7.41 2.69
N GLN A 197 8.46 -7.84 3.66
CA GLN A 197 8.00 -8.49 4.89
C GLN A 197 7.86 -7.49 6.06
N VAL A 198 8.33 -6.26 5.91
CA VAL A 198 8.18 -5.23 6.93
C VAL A 198 6.72 -4.80 6.99
N VAL A 199 6.10 -5.00 8.16
CA VAL A 199 4.77 -4.47 8.47
C VAL A 199 4.83 -2.94 8.48
N ARG A 200 3.86 -2.30 7.83
CA ARG A 200 3.77 -0.85 7.70
C ARG A 200 2.35 -0.40 8.02
N PRO A 201 2.08 0.19 9.18
CA PRO A 201 0.82 0.90 9.39
C PRO A 201 0.76 2.15 8.50
N PRO A 202 -0.44 2.66 8.17
CA PRO A 202 -0.53 3.87 7.38
C PRO A 202 0.09 5.09 8.07
N ARG A 203 1.00 5.77 7.38
CA ARG A 203 1.82 6.85 7.95
C ARG A 203 0.98 7.96 8.56
N GLN A 204 -0.09 8.36 7.88
CA GLN A 204 -0.98 9.44 8.35
C GLN A 204 -1.80 9.05 9.58
N ILE A 205 -2.15 7.77 9.74
CA ILE A 205 -2.82 7.28 10.95
C ILE A 205 -1.82 7.30 12.11
N VAL A 206 -0.58 6.86 11.89
CA VAL A 206 0.50 6.98 12.89
C VAL A 206 0.74 8.43 13.27
N ALA A 207 0.86 9.33 12.30
CA ALA A 207 1.05 10.76 12.54
C ALA A 207 -0.11 11.37 13.35
N SER A 208 -1.34 10.98 13.04
CA SER A 208 -2.53 11.39 13.82
C SER A 208 -2.49 10.86 15.25
N GLY A 209 -2.04 9.61 15.44
CA GLY A 209 -1.81 9.03 16.76
C GLY A 209 -0.75 9.79 17.57
N ILE A 210 0.36 10.18 16.93
CA ILE A 210 1.41 11.00 17.57
C ILE A 210 0.85 12.37 17.98
N ASN A 211 0.05 13.02 17.11
CA ASN A 211 -0.60 14.28 17.46
C ASN A 211 -1.59 14.12 18.62
N ALA A 212 -2.33 13.01 18.67
CA ALA A 212 -3.20 12.69 19.80
C ALA A 212 -2.39 12.46 21.09
N PHE A 213 -1.22 11.82 21.01
CA PHE A 213 -0.32 11.65 22.14
C PHE A 213 0.22 13.01 22.64
N ILE A 214 0.66 13.88 21.73
CA ILE A 214 1.07 15.25 22.05
C ILE A 214 -0.07 16.02 22.73
N GLY A 215 -1.31 15.86 22.27
CA GLY A 215 -2.49 16.46 22.87
C GLY A 215 -3.00 15.80 24.15
N GLY A 216 -2.34 14.74 24.66
CA GLY A 216 -2.77 14.01 25.85
C GLY A 216 -4.00 13.09 25.63
N HIS A 217 -4.40 12.85 24.39
CA HIS A 217 -5.54 12.01 24.01
C HIS A 217 -5.17 10.57 23.64
N ALA A 218 -3.88 10.25 23.53
CA ALA A 218 -3.39 8.90 23.29
C ALA A 218 -2.25 8.56 24.24
N THR A 219 -2.04 7.27 24.52
CA THR A 219 -0.95 6.81 25.37
C THR A 219 0.16 6.16 24.56
N VAL A 220 1.30 5.89 25.19
CA VAL A 220 2.40 5.11 24.59
C VAL A 220 1.91 3.73 24.16
N GLU A 221 1.02 3.11 24.94
CA GLU A 221 0.41 1.81 24.62
C GLU A 221 -0.45 1.90 23.35
N THR A 222 -1.22 2.98 23.17
CA THR A 222 -1.96 3.23 21.94
C THR A 222 -1.03 3.31 20.72
N LEU A 223 0.07 4.05 20.85
CA LEU A 223 1.06 4.21 19.79
C LEU A 223 1.82 2.92 19.47
N ALA A 224 2.12 2.12 20.50
CA ALA A 224 2.79 0.83 20.35
C ALA A 224 1.92 -0.17 19.57
N ASN A 225 0.64 -0.26 19.93
CA ASN A 225 -0.34 -1.08 19.21
C ASN A 225 -0.53 -0.61 17.76
N LEU A 226 -0.57 0.71 17.54
CA LEU A 226 -0.74 1.27 16.20
C LEU A 226 0.46 1.01 15.29
N GLN A 227 1.67 1.00 15.86
CA GLN A 227 2.92 0.79 15.13
C GLN A 227 3.37 -0.67 15.06
N ASP A 228 2.63 -1.59 15.69
CA ASP A 228 3.00 -2.99 15.84
C ASP A 228 4.43 -3.15 16.42
N THR A 229 4.71 -2.42 17.52
CA THR A 229 6.03 -2.38 18.17
C THR A 229 5.90 -2.33 19.70
N THR A 230 7.03 -2.32 20.41
CA THR A 230 7.03 -2.30 21.88
C THR A 230 6.89 -0.88 22.43
N THR A 231 6.30 -0.75 23.61
CA THR A 231 6.20 0.54 24.32
C THR A 231 7.57 1.15 24.61
N ASP A 232 8.58 0.33 24.90
CA ASP A 232 9.96 0.79 25.12
C ASP A 232 10.58 1.39 23.85
N ALA A 233 10.34 0.78 22.69
CA ALA A 233 10.79 1.34 21.41
C ALA A 233 10.07 2.67 21.10
N VAL A 234 8.77 2.74 21.36
CA VAL A 234 8.01 3.99 21.20
C VAL A 234 8.55 5.08 22.13
N ARG A 235 8.79 4.78 23.42
CA ARG A 235 9.36 5.75 24.37
C ARG A 235 10.73 6.25 23.90
N ALA A 236 11.61 5.34 23.51
CA ALA A 236 12.94 5.71 23.03
C ALA A 236 12.86 6.67 21.82
N ASN A 237 11.98 6.38 20.85
CA ASN A 237 11.78 7.23 19.68
C ASN A 237 11.18 8.60 20.04
N LEU A 238 10.21 8.64 20.96
CA LEU A 238 9.60 9.89 21.43
C LEU A 238 10.61 10.76 22.20
N ASP A 239 11.39 10.14 23.08
CA ASP A 239 12.43 10.80 23.87
C ASP A 239 13.54 11.37 22.97
N GLU A 240 14.00 10.58 21.99
CA GLU A 240 14.97 11.03 20.98
C GLU A 240 14.44 12.21 20.16
N ALA A 241 13.14 12.19 19.83
CA ALA A 241 12.47 13.27 19.11
C ALA A 241 12.10 14.48 20.00
N GLY A 242 12.30 14.41 21.32
CA GLY A 242 11.89 15.44 22.28
C GLY A 242 10.38 15.63 22.36
N ILE A 243 9.59 14.59 22.08
CA ILE A 243 8.13 14.62 22.09
C ILE A 243 7.61 14.17 23.46
N ALA A 244 6.88 15.06 24.14
CA ALA A 244 6.20 14.76 25.39
C ALA A 244 4.69 15.04 25.26
N PRO A 245 3.83 14.29 25.98
CA PRO A 245 2.40 14.58 26.00
C PRO A 245 2.14 15.90 26.74
N ALA A 246 1.09 16.62 26.34
CA ALA A 246 0.60 17.76 27.11
C ALA A 246 0.28 17.30 28.54
N PRO A 247 0.57 18.14 29.56
CA PRO A 247 0.12 17.86 30.91
C PRO A 247 -1.40 17.67 30.90
N PRO A 248 -1.94 16.71 31.66
CA PRO A 248 -3.38 16.51 31.73
C PRO A 248 -4.05 17.84 32.12
N GLU A 249 -5.13 18.21 31.42
CA GLU A 249 -5.91 19.37 31.85
C GLU A 249 -6.34 19.14 33.31
N PRO A 250 -6.19 20.15 34.19
CA PRO A 250 -6.63 20.01 35.56
C PRO A 250 -8.11 19.67 35.55
N VAL A 251 -8.44 18.49 36.05
CA VAL A 251 -9.83 18.11 36.32
C VAL A 251 -10.33 19.11 37.36
N GLU A 252 -11.21 20.03 36.97
CA GLU A 252 -11.98 20.80 37.93
C GLU A 252 -12.76 19.79 38.77
N THR A 253 -12.25 19.50 39.96
CA THR A 253 -13.02 18.80 40.98
C THR A 253 -14.19 19.73 41.28
N VAL A 254 -15.36 19.41 40.74
CA VAL A 254 -16.61 19.93 41.28
C VAL A 254 -16.61 19.43 42.73
N GLU A 255 -16.31 20.31 43.68
CA GLU A 255 -16.51 20.03 45.08
C GLU A 255 -17.98 19.63 45.21
N ASP A 256 -18.21 18.37 45.56
CA ASP A 256 -19.52 17.85 45.84
C ASP A 256 -19.98 18.48 47.15
N THR A 257 -20.41 19.75 47.10
CA THR A 257 -21.10 20.43 48.19
C THR A 257 -22.52 19.89 48.26
N LEU A 258 -22.64 18.59 48.47
CA LEU A 258 -23.86 17.99 48.94
C LEU A 258 -23.90 18.19 50.46
N ASP A 259 -24.73 19.15 50.86
CA ASP A 259 -25.02 19.46 52.26
C ASP A 259 -25.80 18.31 52.91
N TRP A 260 -25.09 17.37 53.53
CA TRP A 260 -25.67 16.26 54.28
C TRP A 260 -26.49 16.70 55.49
N ALA A 261 -26.50 17.98 55.87
CA ALA A 261 -27.35 18.49 56.92
C ALA A 261 -28.82 18.70 56.49
N SER A 262 -29.14 18.65 55.19
CA SER A 262 -30.52 18.84 54.71
C SER A 262 -31.37 17.55 54.74
N LEU A 263 -30.80 16.40 55.10
CA LEU A 263 -31.52 15.12 55.25
C LEU A 263 -31.84 14.86 56.73
N GLY A 264 -32.52 15.83 57.36
CA GLY A 264 -33.05 15.72 58.71
C GLY A 264 -34.43 15.08 58.75
N SER A 265 -34.49 13.87 59.30
CA SER A 265 -35.58 13.30 60.12
C SER A 265 -37.05 13.50 59.68
N GLU A 266 -37.63 12.51 59.01
CA GLU A 266 -39.05 12.18 59.23
C GLU A 266 -39.12 10.98 60.18
N ASP A 267 -39.61 11.25 61.39
CA ASP A 267 -39.87 10.27 62.45
C ASP A 267 -41.15 9.45 62.12
N PRO A 268 -41.21 8.16 62.49
CA PRO A 268 -42.39 7.33 62.25
C PRO A 268 -43.31 7.30 63.48
N ALA A 269 -44.54 7.85 63.41
CA ALA A 269 -45.69 7.37 64.21
C ALA A 269 -47.01 8.12 63.95
N GLY A 270 -48.08 7.35 63.72
CA GLY A 270 -49.31 7.46 64.51
C GLY A 270 -50.46 8.33 63.97
N GLY A 271 -51.52 7.66 63.48
CA GLY A 271 -52.84 8.23 63.19
C GLY A 271 -53.75 7.24 62.49
#